data_AF-A0A960LKB8-F1
#
_entry.id   AF-A0A960LKB8-F1
#
_cell.length_a   1.000
_cell.length_b   1.000
_cell.length_c   1.000
_cell.angle_alpha   90.00
_cell.angle_beta   90.00
_cell.angle_gamma   90.00
#
_symmetry.space_group_name_H-M   'P 1'
#
loop_
_entity.id
_entity.type
_entity.pdbx_description
1 polymer ?
#
loop_
_entity_poly.entity_id
_entity_poly.type
_entity_poly.pdbx_seq_one_letter_code
_entity_poly.pdbx_strand_id
1 'polypeptide(L)' 'MTGLDQLRELSVSERIQLVEDLWDTIVADAESVRLSEAQTAELDRRLDRFEEDPSEGVEWGALKTRILNSL' A
#
# COMPACT_ATOMS: atom_id res chain seq x y z
N MET A 1 -22.76 -15.59 -17.03
CA MET A 1 -21.65 -15.89 -16.12
C MET A 1 -20.60 -14.84 -16.38
N THR A 2 -20.38 -13.94 -15.43
CA THR A 2 -19.39 -12.86 -15.59
C THR A 2 -18.00 -13.37 -15.23
N GLY A 3 -16.94 -12.70 -15.66
CA GLY A 3 -15.56 -13.09 -15.30
C GLY A 3 -15.32 -13.11 -13.80
N LEU A 4 -16.01 -12.24 -13.04
CA LEU A 4 -15.93 -12.23 -11.57
C LEU A 4 -16.54 -13.48 -10.93
N ASP A 5 -17.52 -14.12 -11.56
CA ASP A 5 -18.11 -15.36 -11.04
C ASP A 5 -17.10 -16.52 -11.12
N GLN A 6 -16.30 -16.58 -12.18
CA GLN A 6 -15.22 -17.57 -12.32
C GLN A 6 -14.10 -17.37 -11.30
N LEU A 7 -13.75 -16.12 -10.98
CA LEU A 7 -12.75 -15.83 -9.94
C LEU A 7 -13.21 -16.25 -8.54
N ARG A 8 -14.51 -16.29 -8.28
CA ARG A 8 -15.06 -16.76 -6.99
C ARG A 8 -14.95 -18.28 -6.80
N GLU A 9 -14.81 -19.04 -7.88
CA GLU A 9 -14.60 -20.49 -7.84
C GLU A 9 -13.18 -20.87 -7.38
N LEU A 10 -12.21 -19.96 -7.53
CA LEU A 10 -10.86 -20.12 -7.00
C LEU A 10 -10.87 -20.22 -5.47
N SER A 11 -9.88 -20.89 -4.90
CA SER A 11 -9.61 -20.83 -3.46
C SER A 11 -9.23 -19.40 -3.04
N VAL A 12 -9.31 -19.13 -1.73
CA VAL A 12 -8.89 -17.82 -1.18
C VAL A 12 -7.42 -17.53 -1.52
N SER A 13 -6.54 -18.52 -1.39
CA SER A 13 -5.12 -18.38 -1.69
C SER A 13 -4.86 -18.06 -3.17
N GLU A 14 -5.54 -18.74 -4.08
CA GLU A 14 -5.41 -18.46 -5.52
C GLU A 14 -5.93 -17.07 -5.88
N ARG A 15 -7.01 -16.60 -5.25
CA ARG A 15 -7.46 -15.22 -5.44
C ARG A 15 -6.46 -14.20 -4.91
N ILE A 16 -5.84 -14.46 -3.76
CA ILE A 16 -4.81 -13.56 -3.21
C ILE A 16 -3.63 -13.49 -4.17
N GLN A 17 -3.12 -14.63 -4.64
CA GLN A 17 -2.02 -14.66 -5.60
C GLN A 17 -2.39 -13.94 -6.89
N LEU A 18 -3.59 -14.16 -7.43
CA LEU A 18 -4.03 -13.48 -8.64
C LEU A 18 -4.15 -11.97 -8.45
N VAL A 19 -4.60 -11.51 -7.28
CA VAL A 19 -4.64 -10.08 -6.95
C VAL A 19 -3.23 -9.49 -6.91
N GLU A 20 -2.28 -10.21 -6.33
CA GLU A 20 -0.85 -9.81 -6.29
C GLU A 20 -0.26 -9.75 -7.71
N ASP A 21 -0.42 -10.80 -8.51
CA ASP A 21 0.08 -10.87 -9.89
C ASP A 21 -0.51 -9.74 -10.75
N LEU A 22 -1.82 -9.47 -10.61
CA LEU A 22 -2.47 -8.35 -11.30
C LEU A 22 -1.97 -7.00 -10.81
N TRP A 23 -1.72 -6.86 -9.52
CA TRP A 23 -1.15 -5.64 -8.95
C TRP A 23 0.24 -5.35 -9.51
N ASP A 24 1.08 -6.37 -9.68
CA ASP A 24 2.40 -6.24 -10.32
C ASP A 24 2.30 -5.74 -11.76
N THR A 25 1.31 -6.20 -12.54
CA THR A 25 1.09 -5.66 -13.90
C THR A 25 0.72 -4.19 -13.89
N ILE A 26 -0.11 -3.77 -12.91
CA ILE A 26 -0.49 -2.35 -12.78
C ILE A 26 0.73 -1.52 -12.42
N VAL A 27 1.60 -1.99 -11.53
CA VAL A 27 2.85 -1.29 -11.19
C VAL A 27 3.78 -1.17 -12.40
N ALA A 28 3.88 -2.22 -13.22
CA ALA A 28 4.69 -2.22 -14.43
C ALA A 28 4.18 -1.22 -15.48
N ASP A 29 2.85 -1.07 -15.60
CA ASP A 29 2.21 -0.20 -16.59
C ASP A 29 1.93 1.22 -16.06
N ALA A 30 1.95 1.41 -14.74
CA ALA A 30 1.71 2.72 -14.12
C ALA A 30 2.86 3.67 -14.42
N GLU A 31 2.52 4.87 -14.87
CA GLU A 31 3.49 5.97 -14.87
C GLU A 31 3.98 6.18 -13.43
N SER A 32 5.30 6.14 -13.25
CA SER A 32 5.93 6.37 -11.95
C SER A 32 5.34 7.63 -11.33
N VAL A 33 4.80 7.53 -10.11
CA VAL A 33 4.44 8.73 -9.33
C VAL A 33 5.72 9.48 -9.06
N ARG A 34 5.98 10.52 -9.86
CA ARG A 34 7.18 11.34 -9.70
C ARG A 34 6.98 12.23 -8.48
N LEU A 35 7.76 11.94 -7.45
CA LEU A 35 7.92 12.84 -6.33
C LEU A 35 8.74 14.05 -6.77
N SER A 36 8.32 15.25 -6.37
CA SER A 36 9.17 16.43 -6.43
C SER A 36 10.35 16.28 -5.47
N GLU A 37 11.45 16.99 -5.73
CA GLU A 37 12.62 16.99 -4.85
C GLU A 37 12.26 17.32 -3.39
N ALA A 38 11.33 18.25 -3.19
CA ALA A 38 10.85 18.63 -1.86
C ALA A 38 10.09 17.49 -1.16
N GLN A 39 9.33 16.68 -1.91
CA GLN A 39 8.63 15.53 -1.35
C GLN A 39 9.62 14.41 -1.00
N THR A 40 10.58 14.12 -1.87
CA THR A 40 11.65 13.15 -1.59
C THR A 40 12.43 13.55 -0.35
N ALA A 41 12.88 14.80 -0.26
CA ALA A 41 13.63 15.31 0.88
C ALA A 41 12.84 15.22 2.20
N GLU A 42 11.53 15.45 2.18
CA GLU A 42 10.70 15.30 3.38
C GLU A 42 10.50 13.82 3.77
N LEU A 43 10.40 12.91 2.81
CA LEU A 43 10.33 11.48 3.10
C LEU A 43 11.64 10.97 3.71
N ASP A 44 12.78 11.33 3.12
CA ASP A 44 14.11 10.95 3.62
C ASP A 44 14.29 11.47 5.05
N ARG A 45 13.99 12.76 5.29
CA ARG A 45 14.05 13.35 6.63
C ARG A 45 13.18 12.63 7.66
N ARG A 46 11.98 12.17 7.27
CA ARG A 46 11.10 11.43 8.18
C ARG A 46 11.61 10.02 8.46
N LEU A 47 12.22 9.39 7.46
CA LEU A 47 12.82 8.08 7.62
C LEU A 47 14.03 8.15 8.57
N ASP A 48 14.94 9.11 8.35
CA ASP A 48 16.09 9.33 9.23
C ASP A 48 15.66 9.56 10.69
N ARG A 49 14.64 10.40 10.91
CA ARG A 49 14.11 10.64 12.26
C ARG A 49 13.50 9.39 12.89
N PHE A 50 12.83 8.54 12.10
CA PHE A 50 12.26 7.30 12.61
C PHE A 50 13.34 6.25 12.92
N GLU A 51 14.43 6.22 12.14
CA GLU A 51 15.59 5.36 12.41
C GLU A 51 16.31 5.78 13.70
N GLU A 52 16.41 7.09 13.96
CA GLU A 52 16.96 7.65 15.21
C GLU A 52 16.02 7.45 16.41
N ASP A 53 14.71 7.64 16.21
CA ASP A 53 13.67 7.50 17.23
C ASP A 53 12.44 6.78 16.68
N PRO A 54 12.30 5.46 16.95
CA PRO A 54 11.14 4.68 16.52
C PRO A 54 9.80 5.18 17.09
N SER A 55 9.80 6.05 18.11
CA SER A 55 8.57 6.64 18.66
C SER A 55 7.97 7.75 17.79
N GLU A 56 8.71 8.26 16.80
CA GLU A 56 8.19 9.19 15.78
C GLU A 56 7.15 8.53 14.86
N GLY A 57 7.14 7.19 14.79
CA GLY A 57 6.16 6.42 14.05
C GLY A 57 4.89 6.15 14.86
N VAL A 58 3.83 5.75 14.16
CA VAL A 58 2.62 5.22 14.78
C VAL A 58 2.34 3.83 14.23
N GLU A 59 1.93 2.94 15.13
CA GLU A 59 1.49 1.60 14.73
C GLU A 59 0.34 1.69 13.72
N TRP A 60 0.45 0.91 12.65
CA TRP A 60 -0.53 0.93 11.57
C TRP A 60 -1.95 0.67 12.07
N GLY A 61 -2.11 -0.28 13.00
CA GLY A 61 -3.41 -0.57 13.62
C GLY A 61 -4.02 0.66 14.30
N ALA A 62 -3.23 1.39 15.09
CA ALA A 62 -3.68 2.60 15.79
C ALA A 62 -4.02 3.73 14.80
N LEU A 63 -3.19 3.94 13.78
CA LEU A 63 -3.44 4.92 12.73
C LEU A 63 -4.71 4.59 11.95
N LYS A 64 -4.88 3.33 11.55
CA LYS A 64 -6.06 2.84 10.81
C LYS A 64 -7.33 3.05 11.63
N THR A 65 -7.33 2.70 12.92
CA THR A 65 -8.45 2.96 13.82
C THR A 65 -8.78 4.45 13.88
N ARG A 66 -7.76 5.32 13.99
CA ARG A 66 -7.96 6.77 13.99
C ARG A 66 -8.62 7.27 12.70
N ILE A 67 -8.13 6.82 11.54
CA ILE A 67 -8.67 7.22 10.22
C ILE A 67 -10.13 6.77 10.09
N LEU A 68 -10.43 5.51 10.41
CA LEU A 68 -11.78 4.96 10.30
C LEU A 68 -12.77 5.62 11.27
N ASN A 69 -12.31 6.11 12.42
CA ASN A 69 -13.14 6.85 13.38
C ASN A 69 -13.25 8.35 13.05
N SER A 70 -12.48 8.86 12.08
CA SER A 70 -12.48 10.26 11.65
C SER A 70 -13.30 10.53 10.38
N LEU A 71 -13.86 9.46 9.79
CA LEU A 71 -14.78 9.46 8.66
C LEU A 71 -16.19 9.13 9.14
#